data_AF-A0A822D4P1-F1
#
_entry.id   AF-A0A822D4P1-F1
#
_cell.length_a   1.000
_cell.length_b   1.000
_cell.length_c   1.000
_cell.angle_alpha   90.00
_cell.angle_beta   90.00
_cell.angle_gamma   90.00
#
_symmetry.space_group_name_H-M   'P 1'
#
loop_
_entity.id
_entity.type
_entity.pdbx_description
1 polymer ?
#
loop_
_entity_poly.entity_id
_entity_poly.type
_entity_poly.pdbx_seq_one_letter_code
_entity_poly.pdbx_strand_id
1 'polypeptide(L)'
;LWQHVSCVTIVNSSRPYYCFECHPMCEENSLLCLKTNVRIPIVQSIQIFHDNYPSYSTITRSDGFIIRINECYIVRKQDKNLSLSKYDLFFIERLWIDNNNVIQASGFYYLHSYETFHEVNRKFFSNEVFRFPSINDSININSIIRPCYILDTGTYCKGKPICEYSSRILTTDLFICEYRVDKSAKIFTRLPKSKHNICNMKSYCFDNYIEKLTIKREYQVC
;
A
#
# COMPACT_ATOMS: atom_id res chain seq x y z
N LEU A 1 8.08 -13.40 -0.48
CA LEU A 1 8.56 -12.19 -1.19
C LEU A 1 7.36 -11.53 -1.85
N TRP A 2 7.23 -10.21 -1.77
CA TRP A 2 6.02 -9.38 -1.95
C TRP A 2 5.29 -9.44 -3.33
N GLN A 3 5.54 -10.47 -4.15
CA GLN A 3 4.84 -10.68 -5.42
C GLN A 3 4.52 -12.15 -5.79
N HIS A 4 4.66 -13.13 -4.89
CA HIS A 4 4.03 -14.44 -5.15
C HIS A 4 2.50 -14.40 -5.04
N VAL A 5 1.93 -13.39 -4.37
CA VAL A 5 0.48 -13.10 -4.38
C VAL A 5 0.06 -12.35 -5.65
N SER A 6 1.04 -11.93 -6.47
CA SER A 6 0.84 -11.22 -7.71
C SER A 6 0.93 -12.19 -8.90
N CYS A 7 -0.13 -12.96 -9.16
CA CYS A 7 -0.42 -13.25 -10.57
C CYS A 7 -0.92 -11.91 -11.13
N VAL A 8 0.02 -11.00 -11.47
CA VAL A 8 -0.33 -9.69 -12.05
C VAL A 8 -1.00 -10.01 -13.37
N THR A 9 -2.29 -9.71 -13.49
CA THR A 9 -3.04 -9.89 -14.72
C THR A 9 -2.70 -8.78 -15.69
N ILE A 10 -1.45 -8.78 -16.17
CA ILE A 10 -1.00 -7.83 -17.17
C ILE A 10 -1.57 -8.31 -18.50
N VAL A 11 -2.72 -7.75 -18.88
CA VAL A 11 -3.35 -7.95 -20.19
C VAL A 11 -2.54 -7.27 -21.33
N ASN A 12 -1.36 -6.71 -21.02
CA ASN A 12 -0.49 -6.08 -22.01
C ASN A 12 0.42 -7.13 -22.66
N SER A 13 0.14 -7.45 -23.92
CA SER A 13 0.90 -8.39 -24.74
C SER A 13 2.39 -8.03 -24.90
N SER A 14 2.78 -6.78 -24.66
CA SER A 14 4.18 -6.35 -24.71
C SER A 14 4.99 -6.67 -23.44
N ARG A 15 4.33 -7.05 -22.33
CA ARG A 15 4.98 -7.35 -21.03
C ARG A 15 4.30 -8.52 -20.30
N PRO A 16 4.24 -9.73 -20.89
CA PRO A 16 3.62 -10.88 -20.24
C PRO A 16 4.44 -11.30 -19.01
N TYR A 17 3.76 -11.57 -17.89
CA TYR A 17 4.35 -12.23 -16.73
C TYR A 17 3.43 -13.33 -16.23
N TYR A 18 3.97 -14.54 -16.19
CA TYR A 18 3.35 -15.72 -15.60
C TYR A 18 4.15 -16.10 -14.36
N CYS A 19 3.54 -16.05 -13.18
CA CYS A 19 4.20 -16.53 -11.96
C CYS A 19 4.31 -18.05 -12.02
N PHE A 20 5.48 -18.62 -11.71
CA PHE A 20 5.76 -20.06 -11.81
C PHE A 20 4.88 -20.96 -10.92
N GLU A 21 4.19 -20.38 -9.91
CA GLU A 21 3.18 -21.08 -9.10
C GLU A 21 1.76 -21.01 -9.69
N CYS A 22 1.49 -20.07 -10.61
CA CYS A 22 0.25 -20.00 -11.39
C CYS A 22 0.48 -20.87 -12.64
N HIS A 23 -0.30 -21.94 -12.82
CA HIS A 23 -0.16 -22.93 -13.89
C HIS A 23 0.05 -22.28 -15.29
N PRO A 24 0.76 -22.91 -16.24
CA PRO A 24 0.93 -22.38 -17.61
C PRO A 24 -0.37 -22.17 -18.43
N MET A 25 -1.55 -22.39 -17.83
CA MET A 25 -2.87 -22.19 -18.45
C MET A 25 -3.38 -20.73 -18.38
N CYS A 26 -2.61 -19.81 -17.79
CA CYS A 26 -3.01 -18.39 -17.67
C CYS A 26 -2.88 -17.59 -18.98
N GLU A 27 -2.46 -18.20 -20.10
CA GLU A 27 -2.24 -17.50 -21.39
C GLU A 27 -3.54 -16.92 -21.98
N GLU A 28 -4.68 -17.57 -21.76
CA GLU A 28 -5.95 -17.14 -22.36
C GLU A 28 -6.78 -16.20 -21.48
N ASN A 29 -6.70 -16.34 -20.15
CA ASN A 29 -7.44 -15.49 -19.22
C ASN A 29 -6.72 -15.31 -17.89
N SER A 30 -5.97 -14.22 -17.78
CA SER A 30 -5.20 -13.88 -16.60
C SER A 30 -6.06 -13.77 -15.33
N LEU A 31 -7.34 -13.38 -15.44
CA LEU A 31 -8.26 -13.25 -14.29
C LEU A 31 -8.47 -14.57 -13.54
N LEU A 32 -8.35 -15.72 -14.21
CA LEU A 32 -8.47 -17.06 -13.59
C LEU A 32 -7.30 -17.38 -12.65
N CYS A 33 -6.20 -16.63 -12.74
CA CYS A 33 -5.00 -16.85 -11.95
C CYS A 33 -4.93 -15.96 -10.71
N LEU A 34 -5.82 -14.96 -10.57
CA LEU A 34 -5.91 -14.17 -9.35
C LEU A 34 -6.39 -15.05 -8.19
N LYS A 35 -5.47 -15.42 -7.30
CA LYS A 35 -5.83 -16.09 -6.06
C LYS A 35 -6.52 -15.07 -5.14
N THR A 36 -7.85 -15.10 -5.11
CA THR A 36 -8.70 -14.32 -4.21
C THR A 36 -9.02 -15.09 -2.94
N ASN A 37 -9.26 -14.38 -1.82
CA ASN A 37 -9.67 -15.01 -0.55
C ASN A 37 -8.65 -16.04 -0.04
N VAL A 38 -7.36 -15.79 -0.25
CA VAL A 38 -6.28 -16.73 0.09
C VAL A 38 -6.04 -16.70 1.60
N ARG A 39 -6.37 -17.80 2.26
CA ARG A 39 -6.10 -18.00 3.68
C ARG A 39 -4.61 -18.25 3.91
N ILE A 40 -4.04 -17.57 4.90
CA ILE A 40 -2.67 -17.81 5.37
C ILE A 40 -2.71 -19.01 6.33
N PRO A 41 -1.98 -20.10 6.05
CA PRO A 41 -1.92 -21.24 6.96
C PRO A 41 -1.37 -20.82 8.33
N ILE A 42 -2.00 -21.29 9.40
CA ILE A 42 -1.52 -21.06 10.76
C ILE A 42 -0.27 -21.93 10.95
N VAL A 43 0.92 -21.34 10.76
CA VAL A 43 2.18 -21.97 11.14
C VAL A 43 2.36 -21.75 12.64
N GLN A 44 2.60 -22.84 13.39
CA GLN A 44 2.50 -22.95 14.87
C GLN A 44 3.41 -22.04 15.73
N SER A 45 3.99 -20.96 15.20
CA SER A 45 4.97 -20.14 15.95
C SER A 45 4.76 -18.63 15.93
N ILE A 46 3.69 -18.09 15.33
CA ILE A 46 3.41 -16.65 15.38
C ILE A 46 1.94 -16.40 15.70
N GLN A 47 1.52 -16.76 16.92
CA GLN A 47 0.37 -16.14 17.57
C GLN A 47 0.81 -14.76 18.07
N ILE A 48 0.53 -13.72 17.29
CA ILE A 48 0.79 -12.34 17.73
C ILE A 48 -0.52 -11.55 17.57
N PHE A 49 -1.33 -11.62 18.63
CA PHE A 49 -2.42 -10.70 19.01
C PHE A 49 -3.54 -10.52 17.98
N HIS A 50 -4.55 -11.39 18.04
CA HIS A 50 -5.99 -11.22 17.73
C HIS A 50 -6.53 -12.64 17.56
N ASP A 51 -6.76 -13.28 18.70
CA ASP A 51 -6.90 -14.73 18.82
C ASP A 51 -8.18 -15.23 18.11
N ASN A 52 -7.99 -16.27 17.29
CA ASN A 52 -8.98 -17.19 16.69
C ASN A 52 -9.45 -16.93 15.25
N TYR A 53 -9.14 -15.79 14.63
CA TYR A 53 -9.57 -15.59 13.24
C TYR A 53 -8.54 -16.04 12.21
N PRO A 54 -8.96 -16.77 11.16
CA PRO A 54 -8.06 -17.07 10.05
C PRO A 54 -7.63 -15.78 9.36
N SER A 55 -6.31 -15.60 9.24
CA SER A 55 -5.74 -14.49 8.48
C SER A 55 -5.79 -14.79 6.98
N TYR A 56 -5.94 -13.75 6.18
CA TYR A 56 -5.98 -13.81 4.72
C TYR A 56 -4.88 -12.93 4.14
N SER A 57 -4.30 -13.35 3.02
CA SER A 57 -3.37 -12.51 2.25
C SER A 57 -4.11 -11.65 1.23
N THR A 58 -5.27 -12.11 0.74
CA THR A 58 -6.18 -11.38 -0.13
C THR A 58 -7.63 -11.63 0.29
N ILE A 59 -8.49 -10.62 0.18
CA ILE A 59 -9.96 -10.75 0.31
C ILE A 59 -10.62 -9.92 -0.78
N THR A 60 -11.65 -10.46 -1.41
CA THR A 60 -12.44 -9.73 -2.44
C THR A 60 -13.69 -9.15 -1.80
N ARG A 61 -13.85 -7.83 -1.91
CA ARG A 61 -15.06 -7.12 -1.49
C ARG A 61 -16.23 -7.45 -2.44
N SER A 62 -17.46 -7.20 -2.00
CA SER A 62 -18.68 -7.50 -2.76
C SER A 62 -18.76 -6.82 -4.14
N ASP A 63 -18.05 -5.71 -4.34
CA ASP A 63 -17.94 -5.00 -5.62
C ASP A 63 -16.82 -5.54 -6.54
N GLY A 64 -16.17 -6.65 -6.16
CA GLY A 64 -15.07 -7.25 -6.90
C GLY A 64 -13.70 -6.63 -6.62
N PHE A 65 -13.62 -5.62 -5.74
CA PHE A 65 -12.35 -5.00 -5.37
C PHE A 65 -11.50 -5.96 -4.50
N ILE A 66 -10.29 -6.30 -4.95
CA ILE A 66 -9.39 -7.18 -4.20
C ILE A 66 -8.52 -6.35 -3.26
N ILE A 67 -8.63 -6.63 -1.97
CA ILE A 67 -7.85 -6.04 -0.88
C ILE A 67 -6.74 -7.02 -0.50
N ARG A 68 -5.54 -6.52 -0.24
CA ARG A 68 -4.34 -7.31 0.04
C ARG A 68 -3.59 -6.80 1.27
N ILE A 69 -2.93 -7.71 1.96
CA ILE A 69 -1.98 -7.34 3.00
C ILE A 69 -0.69 -6.79 2.38
N ASN A 70 0.03 -6.02 3.18
CA ASN A 70 1.24 -5.30 2.83
C ASN A 70 1.10 -4.29 1.70
N GLU A 71 -0.12 -3.82 1.39
CA GLU A 71 -0.38 -2.76 0.41
C GLU A 71 -0.92 -1.49 1.09
N CYS A 72 -0.74 -0.35 0.41
CA CYS A 72 -1.31 0.93 0.83
C CYS A 72 -2.61 1.22 0.08
N TYR A 73 -3.55 1.84 0.78
CA TYR A 73 -4.85 2.23 0.25
C TYR A 73 -5.18 3.66 0.64
N ILE A 74 -5.90 4.33 -0.27
CA ILE A 74 -6.59 5.58 0.03
C ILE A 74 -7.91 5.22 0.69
N VAL A 75 -8.15 5.77 1.87
CA VAL A 75 -9.29 5.44 2.73
C VAL A 75 -10.10 6.71 3.00
N ARG A 76 -11.42 6.62 2.93
CA ARG A 76 -12.31 7.73 3.26
C ARG A 76 -12.24 8.02 4.76
N LYS A 77 -12.01 9.29 5.12
CA LYS A 77 -12.11 9.75 6.50
C LYS A 77 -13.55 9.60 7.00
N GLN A 78 -13.71 9.11 8.22
CA GLN A 78 -15.02 9.04 8.88
C GLN A 78 -15.48 10.44 9.29
N ASP A 79 -14.58 11.26 9.86
CA ASP A 79 -14.87 12.64 10.27
C ASP A 79 -14.35 13.67 9.25
N LYS A 80 -15.25 14.19 8.41
CA LYS A 80 -14.93 15.23 7.42
C LYS A 80 -14.69 16.61 8.02
N ASN A 81 -15.18 16.87 9.23
CA ASN A 81 -15.26 18.23 9.79
C ASN A 81 -13.97 18.69 10.49
N LEU A 82 -13.05 17.76 10.81
CA LEU A 82 -11.83 18.07 11.57
C LEU A 82 -10.53 17.92 10.77
N SER A 83 -10.59 17.46 9.52
CA SER A 83 -9.38 17.13 8.77
C SER A 83 -9.17 18.00 7.55
N LEU A 84 -7.95 18.52 7.41
CA LEU A 84 -7.51 19.24 6.21
C LEU A 84 -7.44 18.33 4.98
N SER A 85 -7.32 17.00 5.14
CA SER A 85 -7.27 16.05 4.03
C SER A 85 -8.65 15.46 3.71
N LYS A 86 -8.89 15.14 2.44
CA LYS A 86 -10.14 14.45 2.01
C LYS A 86 -10.11 12.94 2.28
N TYR A 87 -8.94 12.38 2.55
CA TYR A 87 -8.70 10.95 2.69
C TYR A 87 -7.50 10.66 3.60
N ASP A 88 -7.46 9.45 4.13
CA ASP A 88 -6.31 8.87 4.81
C ASP A 88 -5.51 7.95 3.88
N LEU A 89 -4.24 7.78 4.20
CA LEU A 89 -3.38 6.75 3.62
C LEU A 89 -3.17 5.65 4.65
N PHE A 90 -3.53 4.42 4.31
CA PHE A 90 -3.51 3.30 5.24
C PHE A 90 -2.77 2.11 4.66
N PHE A 91 -1.82 1.55 5.41
CA PHE A 91 -1.16 0.30 5.06
C PHE A 91 -1.79 -0.84 5.83
N ILE A 92 -2.23 -1.87 5.10
CA ILE A 92 -2.86 -3.04 5.69
C ILE A 92 -1.76 -4.05 6.06
N GLU A 93 -1.57 -4.30 7.34
CA GLU A 93 -0.70 -5.38 7.82
C GLU A 93 -1.44 -6.72 7.88
N ARG A 94 -2.77 -6.69 8.12
CA ARG A 94 -3.58 -7.88 8.39
C ARG A 94 -4.97 -7.78 7.80
N LEU A 95 -5.49 -8.92 7.33
CA LEU A 95 -6.86 -9.11 6.87
C LEU A 95 -7.45 -10.36 7.51
N TRP A 96 -8.68 -10.27 7.99
CA TRP A 96 -9.41 -11.42 8.52
C TRP A 96 -10.92 -11.27 8.32
N ILE A 97 -11.65 -12.34 8.55
CA ILE A 97 -13.11 -12.36 8.59
C ILE A 97 -13.50 -12.71 10.02
N ASP A 98 -14.34 -11.89 10.64
CA ASP A 98 -14.81 -12.11 12.02
C ASP A 98 -16.00 -13.09 12.09
N ASN A 99 -16.48 -13.37 13.31
CA ASN A 99 -17.59 -14.31 13.54
C ASN A 99 -18.91 -13.86 12.90
N ASN A 100 -19.06 -12.57 12.58
CA ASN A 100 -20.23 -12.02 11.92
C ASN A 100 -20.08 -12.03 10.39
N ASN A 101 -19.07 -12.72 9.85
CA ASN A 101 -18.68 -12.69 8.44
C ASN A 101 -18.33 -11.29 7.92
N VAL A 102 -17.92 -10.38 8.81
CA VAL A 102 -17.48 -9.05 8.41
C VAL A 102 -15.98 -9.09 8.16
N ILE A 103 -15.59 -8.57 6.99
CA ILE A 103 -14.18 -8.44 6.62
C ILE A 103 -13.58 -7.29 7.44
N GLN A 104 -12.46 -7.57 8.09
CA GLN A 104 -11.73 -6.63 8.92
C GLN A 104 -10.31 -6.45 8.39
N ALA A 105 -9.77 -5.25 8.57
CA ALA A 105 -8.42 -4.90 8.18
C ALA A 105 -7.74 -4.08 9.28
N SER A 106 -6.47 -4.37 9.55
CA SER A 106 -5.66 -3.56 10.48
C SER A 106 -4.26 -3.31 9.98
N GLY A 107 -3.65 -2.26 10.52
CA GLY A 107 -2.32 -1.79 10.16
C GLY A 107 -2.07 -0.39 10.69
N PHE A 108 -1.55 0.51 9.86
CA PHE A 108 -1.11 1.83 10.29
C PHE A 108 -1.32 2.91 9.22
N TYR A 109 -1.47 4.15 9.69
CA TYR A 109 -1.65 5.33 8.85
C TYR A 109 -0.31 5.92 8.38
N TYR A 110 -0.38 6.66 7.27
CA TYR A 110 0.62 7.65 6.91
C TYR A 110 0.00 9.05 7.02
N LEU A 111 0.76 9.96 7.60
CA LEU A 111 0.40 11.37 7.72
C LEU A 111 1.01 12.15 6.56
N HIS A 112 0.26 13.08 6.00
CA HIS A 112 0.82 14.12 5.14
C HIS A 112 1.64 15.11 5.95
N SER A 113 2.53 15.86 5.28
CA SER A 113 3.33 16.91 5.92
C SER A 113 2.48 17.93 6.69
N TYR A 114 1.33 18.33 6.16
CA TYR A 114 0.41 19.27 6.82
C TYR A 114 -0.35 18.68 8.03
N GLU A 115 -0.24 17.38 8.27
CA GLU A 115 -0.80 16.70 9.45
C GLU A 115 0.27 16.49 10.55
N THR A 116 1.49 17.00 10.34
CA THR A 116 2.61 16.90 11.29
C THR A 116 2.96 18.25 11.89
N PHE A 117 3.56 18.25 13.07
CA PHE A 117 4.10 19.44 13.71
C PHE A 117 5.60 19.54 13.40
N HIS A 118 6.00 20.61 12.73
CA HIS A 118 7.36 20.80 12.26
C HIS A 118 7.76 22.27 12.31
N GLU A 119 9.07 22.50 12.27
CA GLU A 119 9.62 23.85 12.16
C GLU A 119 9.19 24.49 10.84
N VAL A 120 8.93 25.81 10.87
CA VAL A 120 8.45 26.58 9.72
C VAL A 120 9.36 26.42 8.50
N ASN A 121 10.68 26.32 8.70
CA ASN A 121 11.65 26.21 7.59
C ASN A 121 11.83 24.78 7.07
N ARG A 122 11.15 23.77 7.63
CA ARG A 122 11.28 22.39 7.17
C ARG A 122 10.66 22.26 5.79
N LYS A 123 11.47 21.81 4.84
CA LYS A 123 11.03 21.51 3.46
C LYS A 123 10.73 20.03 3.29
N PHE A 124 9.81 19.73 2.39
CA PHE A 124 9.32 18.40 2.08
C PHE A 124 9.29 18.16 0.56
N PHE A 125 9.17 16.90 0.14
CA PHE A 125 8.66 16.62 -1.21
C PHE A 125 7.17 16.95 -1.27
N SER A 126 6.67 17.32 -2.46
CA SER A 126 5.26 17.68 -2.64
C SER A 126 4.28 16.56 -2.26
N ASN A 127 4.71 15.30 -2.40
CA ASN A 127 3.98 14.09 -2.04
C ASN A 127 4.66 13.31 -0.90
N GLU A 128 5.41 13.99 -0.03
CA GLU A 128 6.03 13.37 1.14
C GLU A 128 4.98 13.03 2.19
N VAL A 129 5.08 11.81 2.71
CA VAL A 129 4.22 11.28 3.76
C VAL A 129 5.06 10.55 4.81
N PHE A 130 4.50 10.39 6.00
CA PHE A 130 5.22 9.92 7.18
C PHE A 130 4.50 8.76 7.83
N ARG A 131 5.21 7.65 8.05
CA ARG A 131 4.61 6.51 8.78
C ARG A 131 4.23 6.94 10.20
N PHE A 132 2.97 6.78 10.55
CA PHE A 132 2.49 6.99 11.91
C PHE A 132 2.73 5.73 12.75
N PRO A 133 3.17 5.84 14.01
CA PRO A 133 3.48 4.69 14.86
C PRO A 133 2.23 4.16 15.57
N SER A 134 1.12 4.04 14.85
CA SER A 134 -0.04 3.31 15.36
C SER A 134 0.16 1.81 15.25
N ILE A 135 -0.45 1.09 16.18
CA ILE A 135 -0.37 -0.36 16.27
C ILE A 135 -1.79 -0.87 16.16
N ASN A 136 -2.04 -1.68 15.13
CA ASN A 136 -3.32 -2.37 14.91
C ASN A 136 -4.54 -1.45 14.83
N ASP A 137 -4.39 -0.25 14.27
CA ASP A 137 -5.57 0.55 13.94
C ASP A 137 -6.43 -0.26 12.98
N SER A 138 -7.75 -0.26 13.21
CA SER A 138 -8.69 -0.99 12.37
C SER A 138 -9.44 -0.03 11.47
N ILE A 139 -9.66 -0.44 10.22
CA ILE A 139 -10.47 0.33 9.27
C ILE A 139 -11.65 -0.50 8.79
N ASN A 140 -12.73 0.19 8.43
CA ASN A 140 -13.83 -0.44 7.71
C ASN A 140 -13.40 -0.69 6.26
N ILE A 141 -13.47 -1.92 5.77
CA ILE A 141 -13.06 -2.24 4.40
C ILE A 141 -13.86 -1.50 3.31
N ASN A 142 -15.08 -1.05 3.64
CA ASN A 142 -15.91 -0.26 2.74
C ASN A 142 -15.46 1.21 2.64
N SER A 143 -14.59 1.68 3.55
CA SER A 143 -13.98 3.00 3.43
C SER A 143 -12.78 3.01 2.48
N ILE A 144 -12.25 1.85 2.07
CA ILE A 144 -11.20 1.76 1.06
C ILE A 144 -11.74 2.24 -0.30
N ILE A 145 -11.08 3.24 -0.86
CA ILE A 145 -11.46 3.86 -2.14
C ILE A 145 -10.70 3.18 -3.29
N ARG A 146 -9.36 3.16 -3.21
CA ARG A 146 -8.47 2.61 -4.26
C ARG A 146 -7.07 2.35 -3.70
N PRO A 147 -6.22 1.54 -4.36
CA PRO A 147 -4.83 1.36 -3.94
C PRO A 147 -4.01 2.64 -4.16
N CYS A 148 -2.96 2.82 -3.36
CA CYS A 148 -1.93 3.83 -3.57
C CYS A 148 -0.54 3.24 -3.30
N TYR A 149 0.51 3.99 -3.63
CA TYR A 149 1.87 3.49 -3.59
C TYR A 149 2.76 4.47 -2.85
N ILE A 150 3.38 3.97 -1.78
CA ILE A 150 4.30 4.75 -0.95
C ILE A 150 5.69 4.14 -1.09
N LEU A 151 6.61 4.88 -1.70
CA LEU A 151 7.93 4.41 -2.07
C LEU A 151 9.04 5.13 -1.29
N ASP A 152 10.21 4.51 -1.18
CA ASP A 152 11.43 5.23 -0.83
C ASP A 152 11.90 6.09 -2.01
N THR A 153 12.75 7.08 -1.71
CA THR A 153 13.28 8.02 -2.72
C THR A 153 14.02 7.30 -3.85
N GLY A 154 14.78 6.26 -3.55
CA GLY A 154 15.57 5.51 -4.53
C GLY A 154 14.71 4.73 -5.51
N THR A 155 13.60 4.16 -5.04
CA THR A 155 12.61 3.49 -5.90
C THR A 155 11.78 4.50 -6.68
N TYR A 156 11.30 5.56 -6.01
CA TYR A 156 10.50 6.62 -6.64
C TYR A 156 11.23 7.28 -7.81
N CYS A 157 12.53 7.58 -7.68
CA CYS A 157 13.28 8.21 -8.76
C CYS A 157 13.47 7.32 -10.00
N LYS A 158 13.33 6.00 -9.87
CA LYS A 158 13.54 5.07 -10.99
C LYS A 158 12.28 4.84 -11.82
N GLY A 159 11.10 5.02 -11.25
CA GLY A 159 9.84 4.74 -11.95
C GLY A 159 8.64 4.69 -11.03
N LYS A 160 7.60 4.02 -11.50
CA LYS A 160 6.34 3.82 -10.78
C LYS A 160 5.82 2.40 -10.97
N PRO A 161 5.08 1.85 -10.00
CA PRO A 161 4.41 0.56 -10.16
C PRO A 161 3.42 0.57 -11.33
N ILE A 162 2.97 -0.59 -11.76
CA ILE A 162 1.84 -0.74 -12.69
C ILE A 162 0.62 -1.16 -11.88
N CYS A 163 -0.50 -0.47 -12.05
CA CYS A 163 -1.74 -0.77 -11.34
C CYS A 163 -2.60 -1.74 -12.15
N GLU A 164 -3.12 -2.78 -11.49
CA GLU A 164 -3.95 -3.82 -12.12
C GLU A 164 -5.28 -3.26 -12.65
N TYR A 165 -5.82 -2.21 -12.01
CA TYR A 165 -7.16 -1.67 -12.30
C TYR A 165 -7.15 -0.46 -13.26
N SER A 166 -5.98 -0.03 -13.72
CA SER A 166 -5.85 1.12 -14.62
C SER A 166 -4.64 0.98 -15.52
N SER A 167 -4.79 1.35 -16.79
CA SER A 167 -3.67 1.41 -17.75
C SER A 167 -2.52 2.32 -17.28
N ARG A 168 -2.78 3.25 -16.34
CA ARG A 168 -1.78 4.15 -15.74
C ARG A 168 -2.09 4.45 -14.28
N ILE A 169 -1.07 4.47 -13.43
CA ILE A 169 -1.16 5.06 -12.08
C ILE A 169 -1.31 6.57 -12.20
N LEU A 170 -2.27 7.13 -11.47
CA LEU A 170 -2.37 8.58 -11.28
C LEU A 170 -1.22 9.04 -10.40
N THR A 171 -0.53 10.09 -10.80
CA THR A 171 0.58 10.67 -10.01
C THR A 171 0.14 11.09 -8.61
N THR A 172 -1.15 11.38 -8.41
CA THR A 172 -1.77 11.71 -7.12
C THR A 172 -1.85 10.53 -6.14
N ASP A 173 -1.67 9.30 -6.63
CA ASP A 173 -1.71 8.08 -5.82
C ASP A 173 -0.29 7.53 -5.52
N LEU A 174 0.74 8.30 -5.85
CA LEU A 174 2.14 7.97 -5.62
C LEU A 174 2.76 8.93 -4.59
N PHE A 175 3.32 8.38 -3.52
CA PHE A 175 3.87 9.14 -2.39
C PHE A 175 5.29 8.68 -2.04
N ILE A 176 6.01 9.54 -1.32
CA ILE A 176 7.38 9.29 -0.88
C ILE A 176 7.41 9.21 0.65
N CYS A 177 8.03 8.17 1.21
CA CYS A 177 8.23 8.05 2.65
C CYS A 177 9.66 7.61 3.00
N GLU A 178 10.40 8.49 3.67
CA GLU A 178 11.73 8.19 4.24
C GLU A 178 11.73 8.17 5.78
N TYR A 179 10.67 8.71 6.40
CA TYR A 179 10.61 8.96 7.83
C TYR A 179 9.32 8.42 8.43
N ARG A 180 9.41 8.04 9.70
CA ARG A 180 8.26 7.92 10.59
C ARG A 180 8.20 9.11 11.52
N VAL A 181 7.03 9.38 12.08
CA VAL A 181 6.88 10.30 13.20
C VAL A 181 6.68 9.54 14.51
N ASP A 182 6.74 10.24 15.64
CA ASP A 182 6.27 9.74 16.94
C ASP A 182 4.75 9.90 17.09
N LYS A 183 4.19 9.44 18.22
CA LYS A 183 2.75 9.53 18.47
C LYS A 183 2.23 10.96 18.53
N SER A 184 3.08 11.94 18.86
CA SER A 184 2.72 13.36 18.86
C SER A 184 2.91 14.05 17.51
N ALA A 185 3.34 13.32 16.48
CA ALA A 185 3.60 13.82 15.12
C ALA A 185 4.63 14.98 15.07
N LYS A 186 5.60 15.01 16.01
CA LYS A 186 6.61 16.08 16.17
C LYS A 186 8.03 15.62 15.83
N ILE A 187 8.36 14.38 16.18
CA ILE A 187 9.72 13.85 16.08
C ILE A 187 9.83 12.95 14.86
N PHE A 188 10.63 13.39 13.88
CA PHE A 188 10.87 12.65 12.64
C PHE A 188 12.07 11.72 12.82
N THR A 189 11.85 10.41 12.65
CA THR A 189 12.93 9.40 12.68
C THR A 189 13.05 8.75 11.31
N ARG A 190 14.25 8.69 10.76
CA ARG A 190 14.47 8.03 9.47
C ARG A 190 14.16 6.55 9.57
N LEU A 191 13.40 6.02 8.61
CA LEU A 191 13.14 4.59 8.54
C LEU A 191 14.40 3.84 8.05
N PRO A 192 14.74 2.69 8.64
CA PRO A 192 15.76 1.83 8.06
C PRO A 192 15.21 1.19 6.76
N LYS A 193 16.10 0.91 5.79
CA LYS A 193 15.73 0.32 4.49
C LYS A 193 14.81 -0.91 4.59
N SER A 194 15.02 -1.75 5.61
CA SER A 194 14.22 -2.96 5.86
C SER A 194 12.76 -2.70 6.28
N LYS A 195 12.40 -1.45 6.62
CA LYS A 195 11.05 -1.06 7.05
C LYS A 195 10.28 -0.28 5.98
N HIS A 196 10.90 0.00 4.82
CA HIS A 196 10.17 0.54 3.68
C HIS A 196 9.30 -0.55 3.06
N ASN A 197 8.21 -0.12 2.43
CA ASN A 197 7.37 -1.01 1.65
C ASN A 197 8.21 -1.59 0.52
N ILE A 198 8.28 -2.92 0.44
CA ILE A 198 9.00 -3.60 -0.62
C ILE A 198 8.24 -3.33 -1.91
N CYS A 199 8.92 -2.91 -2.97
CA CYS A 199 8.32 -2.74 -4.29
C CYS A 199 9.12 -3.56 -5.30
N ASN A 200 8.46 -4.43 -6.08
CA ASN A 200 9.15 -5.12 -7.16
C ASN A 200 9.30 -4.19 -8.36
N MET A 201 10.54 -4.04 -8.80
CA MET A 201 10.95 -3.15 -9.89
C MET A 201 11.11 -3.87 -11.24
N LYS A 202 10.70 -5.13 -11.36
CA LYS A 202 10.74 -5.86 -12.64
C LYS A 202 9.79 -5.21 -13.65
N SER A 203 10.17 -5.26 -14.93
CA SER A 203 9.50 -4.53 -16.02
C SER A 203 8.00 -4.84 -16.18
N TYR A 204 7.57 -6.03 -15.78
CA TYR A 204 6.17 -6.44 -15.87
C TYR A 204 5.28 -5.73 -14.84
N CYS A 205 5.80 -5.35 -13.67
CA CYS A 205 5.02 -4.71 -12.60
C CYS A 205 5.48 -3.30 -12.25
N PHE A 206 6.49 -2.80 -12.97
CA PHE A 206 7.10 -1.51 -12.71
C PHE A 206 7.53 -0.85 -14.02
N ASP A 207 7.06 0.38 -14.21
CA ASP A 207 7.39 1.20 -15.36
C ASP A 207 8.53 2.14 -14.98
N ASN A 208 9.73 1.84 -15.50
CA ASN A 208 10.89 2.69 -15.28
C ASN A 208 10.75 3.96 -16.09
N TYR A 209 11.12 5.10 -15.50
CA TYR A 209 11.28 6.32 -16.27
C TYR A 209 12.43 6.17 -17.26
N ILE A 210 12.31 6.81 -18.42
CA ILE A 210 13.37 6.86 -19.43
C ILE A 210 14.65 7.43 -18.79
N GLU A 211 14.49 8.51 -18.02
CA GLU A 211 15.53 9.10 -17.19
C GLU A 211 15.10 9.13 -15.73
N LYS A 212 16.05 8.87 -14.82
CA LYS A 212 15.75 8.93 -13.39
C LYS A 212 15.33 10.34 -12.99
N LEU A 213 14.29 10.44 -12.19
CA LEU A 213 13.86 11.73 -11.65
C LEU A 213 14.89 12.26 -10.66
N THR A 214 15.11 13.57 -10.73
CA THR A 214 15.78 14.33 -9.68
C THR A 214 14.71 15.00 -8.83
N ILE A 215 14.60 14.59 -7.57
CA ILE A 215 13.63 15.14 -6.62
C ILE A 215 14.33 16.00 -5.57
N LYS A 216 13.68 17.07 -5.12
CA LYS A 216 14.17 17.96 -4.07
C LYS A 216 13.06 18.29 -3.09
N ARG A 217 13.45 18.50 -1.84
CA ARG A 217 12.53 18.99 -0.81
C ARG A 217 12.43 20.50 -0.93
N GLU A 218 11.35 20.96 -1.55
CA GLU A 218 11.10 22.38 -1.84
C GLU A 218 9.71 22.84 -1.36
N TYR A 219 8.82 21.90 -1.06
CA TYR A 219 7.49 22.19 -0.54
C TYR A 219 7.56 22.58 0.94
N GLN A 220 6.87 23.65 1.31
CA GLN A 220 6.73 24.13 2.68
C GLN A 220 5.24 24.17 3.01
N VAL A 221 4.85 23.62 4.17
CA VAL A 221 3.48 23.73 4.66
C VAL A 221 3.33 25.13 5.24
N CYS A 222 2.33 25.87 4.76
CA CYS A 222 1.96 27.19 5.29
C CYS A 222 1.02 27.06 6.50
#